data_AF-A0A1G8ZEJ9-F1
#
_entry.id   AF-A0A1G8ZEJ9-F1
#
_cell.length_a   1.000
_cell.length_b   1.000
_cell.length_c   1.000
_cell.angle_alpha   90.00
_cell.angle_beta   90.00
_cell.angle_gamma   90.00
#
_symmetry.space_group_name_H-M   'P 1'
#
loop_
_entity.id
_entity.type
_entity.pdbx_description
1 polymer ?
#
loop_
_entity_poly.entity_id
_entity_poly.type
_entity_poly.pdbx_seq_one_letter_code
_entity_poly.pdbx_strand_id
1 'polypeptide(L)' 'MLTRIEIDGFKSFLDFGLDVPPFLALVGPNSSGKSNLLDALAYVRTAVPAQASPRGVRDYLSTGRT' A
#
# COMPACT_ATOMS: atom_id res chain seq x y z
N MET A 1 -8.62 -1.06 -11.93
CA MET A 1 -9.04 -1.87 -10.78
C MET A 1 -7.79 -2.25 -10.00
N LEU A 2 -7.81 -2.15 -8.67
CA LEU A 2 -6.67 -2.59 -7.84
C LEU A 2 -6.68 -4.13 -7.82
N THR A 3 -5.57 -4.77 -8.15
CA THR A 3 -5.50 -6.25 -8.29
C THR A 3 -4.56 -6.89 -7.28
N ARG A 4 -3.63 -6.13 -6.71
CA ARG A 4 -2.55 -6.60 -5.85
C ARG A 4 -2.13 -5.48 -4.90
N ILE A 5 -1.82 -5.84 -3.66
CA ILE A 5 -1.18 -4.98 -2.66
C ILE A 5 0.02 -5.74 -2.12
N GLU A 6 1.18 -5.10 -2.14
CA GLU A 6 2.41 -5.61 -1.53
C GLU A 6 2.97 -4.53 -0.60
N ILE A 7 3.30 -4.91 0.63
CA ILE A 7 3.80 -4.00 1.65
C ILE A 7 4.97 -4.69 2.35
N ASP A 8 6.13 -4.04 2.29
CA ASP A 8 7.31 -4.44 3.05
C ASP A 8 7.86 -3.23 3.82
N GLY A 9 8.04 -3.40 5.14
CA GLY A 9 8.60 -2.37 6.01
C GLY A 9 7.67 -1.20 6.38
N PHE A 10 6.33 -1.37 6.37
CA PHE A 10 5.39 -0.30 6.79
C PHE A 10 4.64 -0.66 8.08
N LYS A 11 4.92 0.11 9.14
CA LYS A 11 4.33 -0.08 10.49
C LYS A 11 4.47 -1.54 10.97
N SER A 12 3.36 -2.28 10.99
CA SER A 12 3.29 -3.67 11.46
C SER A 12 3.41 -4.70 10.35
N PHE A 13 3.59 -4.29 9.09
CA PHE A 13 3.72 -5.20 7.96
C PHE A 13 5.18 -5.46 7.62
N LEU A 14 5.51 -6.75 7.57
CA LEU A 14 6.77 -7.31 7.08
C LEU A 14 6.38 -8.37 6.05
N ASP A 15 6.87 -8.23 4.82
CA ASP A 15 6.57 -9.16 3.71
C ASP A 15 5.06 -9.50 3.54
N PHE A 16 4.21 -8.47 3.48
CA PHE A 16 2.77 -8.63 3.33
C PHE A 16 2.36 -8.61 1.86
N GLY A 17 1.65 -9.66 1.42
CA GLY A 17 1.06 -9.75 0.09
C GLY A 17 -0.44 -10.03 0.15
N LEU A 18 -1.22 -9.32 -0.67
CA LEU A 18 -2.65 -9.51 -0.82
C LEU A 18 -3.08 -9.37 -2.28
N ASP A 19 -3.65 -10.43 -2.83
CA ASP A 19 -4.41 -10.35 -4.08
C ASP A 19 -5.79 -9.75 -3.80
N VAL A 20 -6.18 -8.76 -4.61
CA VAL A 20 -7.41 -7.98 -4.37
C VAL A 20 -8.56 -8.56 -5.20
N PRO A 21 -9.53 -9.25 -4.57
CA PRO A 21 -10.72 -9.70 -5.27
C PRO A 21 -11.64 -8.50 -5.63
N PRO A 22 -12.66 -8.70 -6.48
CA PRO A 22 -13.65 -7.67 -6.79
C PRO A 22 -14.36 -7.10 -5.56
N PHE A 23 -14.42 -7.86 -4.47
CA PHE A 23 -14.94 -7.43 -3.18
C PHE A 23 -14.04 -7.91 -2.03
N LEU A 24 -13.48 -6.96 -1.28
CA LEU A 24 -12.59 -7.21 -0.15
C LEU A 24 -13.14 -6.55 1.11
N ALA A 25 -13.39 -7.33 2.16
CA ALA A 25 -13.80 -6.84 3.47
C ALA A 25 -12.67 -7.02 4.49
N LEU A 26 -12.33 -5.96 5.23
CA LEU A 26 -11.30 -5.96 6.26
C LEU A 26 -11.93 -6.23 7.64
N VAL A 27 -11.72 -7.43 8.16
CA VAL A 27 -12.28 -7.89 9.45
C VAL A 27 -11.19 -8.41 10.39
N GLY A 28 -11.43 -8.30 11.70
CA GLY A 28 -10.54 -8.82 12.74
C GLY A 28 -10.48 -7.96 14.00
N PRO A 29 -9.76 -8.39 15.05
CA PRO A 29 -9.64 -7.66 16.31
C PRO A 29 -9.01 -6.27 16.17
N ASN A 30 -9.23 -5.39 17.13
CA ASN A 30 -8.50 -4.12 17.20
C ASN A 30 -6.99 -4.39 17.25
N SER A 31 -6.19 -3.46 16.69
CA SER A 31 -4.73 -3.59 16.59
C SER A 31 -4.21 -4.70 15.64
N SER A 32 -5.07 -5.41 14.91
CA SER A 32 -4.64 -6.46 13.97
C SER A 32 -4.04 -5.94 12.64
N GLY A 33 -3.72 -4.66 12.53
CA GLY A 33 -3.15 -4.06 11.31
C GLY A 33 -4.15 -3.54 10.26
N LYS A 34 -5.47 -3.63 10.49
CA LYS A 34 -6.47 -3.12 9.53
C LYS A 34 -6.32 -1.63 9.22
N SER A 35 -6.19 -0.78 10.25
CA SER A 35 -5.95 0.65 10.04
C SER A 35 -4.60 0.91 9.39
N ASN A 36 -3.58 0.09 9.69
CA ASN A 36 -2.27 0.22 9.06
C ASN A 36 -2.33 -0.04 7.55
N LEU A 37 -3.19 -0.96 7.08
CA LEU A 37 -3.37 -1.21 5.64
C LEU A 37 -3.97 0.02 4.95
N LEU A 38 -4.98 0.64 5.57
CA LEU A 38 -5.58 1.87 5.06
C LEU A 38 -4.59 3.04 5.09
N ASP A 39 -3.75 3.12 6.13
CA ASP A 39 -2.69 4.13 6.24
C ASP A 39 -1.63 3.97 5.15
N ALA A 40 -1.25 2.73 4.81
CA ALA A 40 -0.32 2.47 3.71
C ALA A 40 -0.90 2.95 2.37
N LEU A 41 -2.18 2.67 2.11
CA LEU A 41 -2.86 3.15 0.91
C LEU A 41 -2.95 4.69 0.86
N ALA A 42 -3.23 5.32 2.01
CA ALA A 42 -3.26 6.78 2.12
C ALA A 42 -1.87 7.40 1.90
N TYR A 43 -0.81 6.77 2.43
CA TYR A 43 0.56 7.18 2.21
C TYR A 43 0.94 7.13 0.73
N VAL A 44 0.65 6.03 0.03
CA VAL A 44 0.93 5.91 -1.41
C VAL A 44 0.19 6.99 -2.20
N ARG A 45 -1.07 7.29 -1.85
CA ARG A 45 -1.84 8.37 -2.47
C ARG A 45 -1.15 9.74 -2.34
N THR A 46 -0.48 10.01 -1.22
CA THR A 46 0.22 11.29 -0.99
C THR A 46 1.65 11.30 -1.52
N ALA A 47 2.34 10.17 -1.46
CA ALA A 47 3.74 10.04 -1.86
C ALA A 47 3.89 9.96 -3.39
N VAL A 48 2.87 9.45 -4.07
CA VAL A 48 2.89 9.32 -5.53
C VAL A 48 2.28 10.56 -6.19
N PRO A 49 3.02 11.28 -7.03
CA PRO A 49 2.49 12.41 -7.80
C PRO A 49 1.34 11.97 -8.71
N ALA A 50 0.27 12.76 -8.78
CA ALA A 50 -0.95 12.43 -9.54
C ALA A 50 -0.72 12.19 -11.06
N GLN A 51 0.42 12.64 -11.60
CA GLN A 51 0.80 12.51 -13.01
C GLN A 51 1.92 11.48 -13.23
N ALA A 52 2.31 10.74 -12.20
CA ALA A 52 3.35 9.72 -12.32
C ALA A 52 2.88 8.62 -13.27
N SER A 53 3.64 8.41 -14.36
CA SER A 53 3.44 7.22 -15.19
C SER A 53 3.68 5.96 -14.34
N PRO A 54 3.08 4.81 -14.66
CA PRO A 54 3.30 3.57 -13.90
C PRO A 54 4.78 3.20 -13.73
N ARG A 55 5.64 3.57 -14.70
CA ARG A 55 7.10 3.47 -14.56
C ARG A 55 7.67 4.50 -13.60
N GLY A 56 7.23 5.76 -13.72
CA GLY A 56 7.64 6.85 -12.83
C GLY A 56 7.31 6.62 -11.36
N VAL A 57 6.22 5.92 -11.02
CA VAL A 57 5.90 5.55 -9.63
C VAL A 57 6.95 4.61 -9.05
N ARG A 58 7.35 3.59 -9.82
CA ARG A 58 8.31 2.58 -9.39
C ARG A 58 9.67 3.21 -9.12
N ASP A 59 10.10 4.11 -9.99
CA ASP A 59 11.35 4.85 -9.86
C ASP A 59 11.31 5.86 -8.69
N TYR A 60 10.15 6.49 -8.44
CA TYR A 60 9.99 7.45 -7.36
C TYR A 60 10.17 6.81 -5.98
N LEU A 61 9.56 5.65 -5.76
CA LEU A 61 9.64 4.92 -4.50
C LEU A 61 11.01 4.24 -4.30
N SER A 62 11.72 3.88 -5.36
CA SER A 62 13.07 3.30 -5.25
C SER A 62 14.17 4.33 -4.97
N THR A 63 13.91 5.63 -5.20
CA THR A 63 14.93 6.69 -5.08
C THR A 63 15.10 7.21 -3.63
N GLY A 64 14.35 6.68 -2.66
CA GLY A 64 14.64 6.90 -1.23
C GLY A 64 14.49 8.34 -0.74
N ARG A 65 13.68 9.18 -1.39
CA ARG A 65 13.29 10.48 -0.81
C ARG A 65 12.19 10.27 0.23
N THR A 66 12.61 9.90 1.44
CA THR A 66 11.86 10.12 2.68
C THR A 66 11.90 11.58 3.08
#